data_AF-X5P1K7-F1
#
_entry.id   AF-X5P1K7-F1
#
_cell.length_a   1.000
_cell.length_b   1.000
_cell.length_c   1.000
_cell.angle_alpha   90.00
_cell.angle_beta   90.00
_cell.angle_gamma   90.00
#
_symmetry.space_group_name_H-M   'P 1'
#
loop_
_entity.id
_entity.type
_entity.pdbx_description
1 polymer ?
#
loop_
_entity_poly.entity_id
_entity_poly.type
_entity_poly.pdbx_seq_one_letter_code
_entity_poly.pdbx_strand_id
1 'polypeptide(L)'
;MCDSLKAPARRHRFSSGRVFNDWLARTRADIALLTTDLETGPYPYAGIPWFSTAFGRDGVISALQMLWLNPELARGVLAFLARYQSTETSVFGDADPGKIMHETRKGEMAVLRELPFGRQDRR
;
A
#
# COMPACT_ATOMS: atom_id res chain seq x y z
N MET A 1 7.19 -14.51 -23.49
CA MET A 1 6.20 -13.66 -24.17
C MET A 1 5.76 -12.63 -23.15
N CYS A 2 6.36 -11.45 -23.19
CA CYS A 2 6.29 -10.44 -22.13
C CYS A 2 5.25 -9.40 -22.56
N ASP A 3 4.00 -9.58 -22.13
CA ASP A 3 2.95 -8.58 -22.37
C ASP A 3 3.24 -7.37 -21.48
N SER A 4 3.90 -6.38 -22.07
CA SER A 4 3.92 -5.01 -21.57
C SER A 4 2.49 -4.48 -21.60
N LEU A 5 1.75 -4.69 -20.51
CA LEU A 5 0.58 -3.89 -20.18
C LEU A 5 1.04 -2.43 -20.13
N LYS A 6 0.85 -1.70 -21.23
CA LYS A 6 1.01 -0.24 -21.27
C LYS A 6 0.13 0.31 -20.16
N ALA A 7 0.76 0.86 -19.12
CA ALA A 7 0.07 1.63 -18.09
C ALA A 7 -0.85 2.64 -18.79
N PRO A 8 -2.13 2.75 -18.39
CA PRO A 8 -3.05 3.70 -19.01
C PRO A 8 -2.43 5.09 -18.95
N ALA A 9 -2.49 5.82 -20.06
CA ALA A 9 -1.97 7.17 -20.15
C ALA A 9 -2.49 8.00 -18.97
N ARG A 10 -1.58 8.45 -18.08
CA ARG A 10 -1.94 9.24 -16.90
C ARG A 10 -2.64 10.51 -17.37
N ARG A 11 -3.98 10.53 -17.27
CA ARG A 11 -4.80 11.66 -17.69
C ARG A 11 -4.56 12.80 -16.72
N HIS A 12 -3.83 13.81 -17.17
CA HIS A 12 -3.53 14.97 -16.35
C HIS A 12 -4.83 15.75 -16.12
N ARG A 13 -5.35 15.71 -14.89
CA ARG A 13 -6.51 16.51 -14.50
C ARG A 13 -6.01 17.92 -14.19
N PHE A 14 -6.64 18.91 -14.80
CA PHE A 14 -6.35 20.33 -14.58
C PHE A 14 -7.65 21.05 -14.21
N SER A 15 -7.54 22.04 -13.32
CA SER A 15 -8.60 22.98 -13.02
C SER A 15 -8.19 24.40 -13.44
N SER A 16 -9.14 25.35 -13.41
CA SER A 16 -8.86 26.78 -13.62
C SER A 16 -8.08 27.43 -12.47
N GLY A 17 -7.95 26.75 -11.32
CA GLY A 17 -7.27 27.26 -10.13
C GLY A 17 -5.80 26.88 -10.11
N ARG A 18 -4.89 27.85 -10.30
CA ARG A 18 -3.44 27.63 -10.30
C ARG A 18 -2.94 26.95 -9.01
N VAL A 19 -3.32 27.48 -7.85
CA VAL A 19 -2.92 26.95 -6.53
C VAL A 19 -3.37 25.49 -6.36
N PHE A 20 -4.57 25.15 -6.84
CA PHE A 20 -5.08 23.78 -6.79
C PHE A 20 -4.26 22.83 -7.68
N ASN A 21 -3.89 23.28 -8.87
CA ASN A 21 -3.04 22.50 -9.77
C ASN A 21 -1.64 22.27 -9.17
N ASP A 22 -1.07 23.29 -8.52
CA ASP A 22 0.24 23.18 -7.85
C ASP A 22 0.17 22.20 -6.67
N TRP A 23 -0.90 22.28 -5.87
CA TRP A 23 -1.17 21.33 -4.80
C TRP A 23 -1.31 19.89 -5.33
N LEU A 24 -2.09 19.68 -6.40
CA LEU A 24 -2.27 18.36 -7.02
C LEU A 24 -0.95 17.80 -7.60
N ALA A 25 -0.11 18.67 -8.17
CA ALA A 25 1.21 18.29 -8.66
C ALA A 25 2.13 17.86 -7.53
N ARG A 26 2.13 18.60 -6.42
CA ARG A 26 2.90 18.27 -5.22
C ARG A 26 2.45 16.95 -4.59
N THR A 27 1.15 16.80 -4.33
CA THR A 27 0.58 15.56 -3.76
C THR A 27 0.90 14.34 -4.62
N ARG A 28 0.89 14.46 -5.95
CA ARG A 28 1.29 13.35 -6.84
C ARG A 28 2.74 12.94 -6.64
N ALA A 29 3.65 13.90 -6.46
CA ALA A 29 5.06 13.62 -6.19
C ALA A 29 5.25 12.98 -4.81
N ASP A 30 4.55 13.49 -3.79
CA ASP A 30 4.62 12.96 -2.42
C ASP A 30 4.09 11.52 -2.35
N ILE A 31 2.97 11.20 -3.01
CA ILE A 31 2.44 9.82 -3.10
C ILE A 31 3.41 8.92 -3.87
N ALA A 32 4.00 9.40 -4.96
CA ALA A 32 4.97 8.62 -5.73
C ALA A 32 6.20 8.27 -4.89
N LEU A 33 6.67 9.20 -4.05
CA LEU A 33 7.78 8.98 -3.12
C LEU A 33 7.47 7.90 -2.07
N LEU A 34 6.22 7.82 -1.62
CA LEU A 34 5.78 6.81 -0.66
C LEU A 34 5.41 5.47 -1.32
N THR A 35 5.28 5.40 -2.64
CA THR A 35 4.80 4.21 -3.33
C THR A 35 5.95 3.23 -3.60
N THR A 36 5.76 1.99 -3.18
CA THR A 36 6.63 0.86 -3.50
C THR A 36 5.93 -0.07 -4.47
N ASP A 37 6.63 -0.50 -5.52
CA ASP A 37 6.13 -1.55 -6.42
C ASP A 37 6.32 -2.93 -5.77
N LEU A 38 5.20 -3.62 -5.54
CA LEU A 38 5.17 -4.98 -4.99
C LEU A 38 4.60 -5.94 -6.04
N GLU A 39 4.70 -7.24 -5.81
CA GLU A 39 4.12 -8.27 -6.70
C GLU A 39 2.60 -8.11 -6.87
N THR A 40 1.92 -7.64 -5.82
CA THR A 40 0.47 -7.36 -5.82
C THR A 40 0.12 -6.06 -6.56
N GLY A 41 1.12 -5.28 -6.96
CA GLY A 41 0.98 -3.95 -7.53
C GLY A 41 1.52 -2.85 -6.60
N PRO A 42 1.37 -1.57 -6.99
CA PRO A 42 1.88 -0.43 -6.22
C PRO A 42 1.17 -0.30 -4.87
N TYR A 43 1.94 -0.05 -3.81
CA TYR A 43 1.43 0.15 -2.44
C TYR A 43 2.09 1.37 -1.78
N PRO A 44 1.33 2.33 -1.23
CA PRO A 44 1.89 3.47 -0.52
C PRO A 44 2.28 3.08 0.92
N TYR A 45 3.54 3.31 1.28
CA TYR A 45 4.02 3.18 2.65
C TYR A 45 3.58 4.38 3.49
N ALA A 46 3.48 4.18 4.81
CA ALA A 46 2.92 5.18 5.72
C ALA A 46 3.83 6.42 5.89
N GLY A 47 5.13 6.29 5.63
CA GLY A 47 6.04 7.42 5.66
C GLY A 47 7.49 7.02 5.47
N ILE A 48 8.39 8.00 5.48
CA ILE A 48 9.84 7.78 5.47
C ILE A 48 10.51 8.62 6.58
N PRO A 49 11.61 8.14 7.19
CA PRO A 49 12.18 6.80 7.04
C PRO A 49 11.54 5.77 7.99
N TRP A 50 11.06 6.21 9.15
CA TRP A 50 10.68 5.33 10.27
C TRP A 50 9.41 4.50 10.03
N PHE A 51 8.58 4.90 9.08
CA PHE A 51 7.34 4.21 8.69
C PHE A 51 7.41 3.66 7.26
N SER A 52 8.63 3.33 6.80
CA SER A 52 8.90 2.83 5.45
C SER A 52 8.49 1.35 5.32
N THR A 53 7.20 1.10 5.55
CA THR A 53 6.58 -0.21 5.47
C THR A 53 5.08 -0.06 5.18
N ALA A 54 4.41 -1.14 4.77
CA ALA A 54 2.99 -1.13 4.50
C ALA A 54 2.18 -1.16 5.79
N PHE A 55 1.25 -0.22 5.96
CA PHE A 55 0.25 -0.21 7.02
C PHE A 55 -1.13 -0.44 6.41
N GLY A 56 -1.92 -1.33 7.00
CA GLY A 56 -3.18 -1.79 6.39
C GLY A 56 -4.22 -0.67 6.27
N ARG A 57 -4.49 0.01 7.40
CA ARG A 57 -5.42 1.14 7.45
C ARG A 57 -4.97 2.28 6.55
N ASP A 58 -3.70 2.66 6.64
CA ASP A 58 -3.19 3.83 5.95
C ASP A 58 -3.18 3.58 4.43
N GLY A 59 -2.87 2.34 4.01
CA GLY A 59 -2.99 1.89 2.64
C GLY A 59 -4.42 1.96 2.11
N VAL A 60 -5.41 1.38 2.81
CA VAL A 60 -6.81 1.36 2.33
C VAL A 60 -7.43 2.76 2.25
N ILE A 61 -7.12 3.64 3.21
CA ILE A 61 -7.60 5.04 3.18
C ILE A 61 -6.95 5.78 2.01
N SER A 62 -5.64 5.63 1.81
CA SER A 62 -4.92 6.25 0.69
C SER A 62 -5.45 5.76 -0.66
N ALA A 63 -5.73 4.46 -0.78
CA ALA A 63 -6.36 3.86 -1.96
C ALA A 63 -7.72 4.49 -2.27
N LEU A 64 -8.58 4.64 -1.25
CA LEU A 64 -9.89 5.28 -1.41
C LEU A 64 -9.76 6.74 -1.87
N GLN A 65 -8.88 7.51 -1.25
CA GLN A 65 -8.63 8.91 -1.60
C GLN A 65 -8.07 9.06 -3.03
N MET A 66 -7.24 8.11 -3.46
CA MET A 66 -6.58 8.13 -4.77
C MET A 66 -7.39 7.45 -5.88
N LEU A 67 -8.50 6.77 -5.57
CA LEU A 67 -9.22 5.92 -6.53
C LEU A 67 -9.58 6.64 -7.84
N TRP A 68 -9.99 7.91 -7.75
CA TRP A 68 -10.38 8.73 -8.91
C TRP A 68 -9.21 9.34 -9.70
N LEU A 69 -7.99 9.30 -9.13
CA LEU A 69 -6.75 9.81 -9.71
C LEU A 69 -5.83 8.69 -10.23
N ASN A 70 -5.71 7.59 -9.48
CA ASN A 70 -4.84 6.47 -9.78
C ASN A 70 -5.50 5.14 -9.33
N PRO A 71 -6.42 4.58 -10.13
CA PRO A 71 -7.11 3.33 -9.77
C PRO A 71 -6.15 2.13 -9.67
N GLU A 72 -5.00 2.18 -10.34
CA GLU A 72 -3.97 1.13 -10.25
C GLU A 72 -3.37 1.03 -8.84
N LEU A 73 -3.21 2.17 -8.15
CA LEU A 73 -2.78 2.20 -6.75
C LEU A 73 -3.82 1.51 -5.86
N ALA A 74 -5.09 1.82 -6.06
CA ALA A 74 -6.16 1.20 -5.28
C ALA A 74 -6.22 -0.33 -5.52
N ARG A 75 -6.06 -0.77 -6.77
CA ARG A 75 -5.97 -2.21 -7.08
C ARG A 75 -4.79 -2.87 -6.37
N GLY A 76 -3.61 -2.25 -6.42
CA GLY A 76 -2.40 -2.76 -5.77
C GLY A 76 -2.55 -2.91 -4.26
N VAL A 77 -3.14 -1.90 -3.60
CA VAL A 77 -3.47 -1.93 -2.18
C VAL A 77 -4.45 -3.06 -1.86
N LEU A 78 -5.59 -3.14 -2.55
CA LEU A 78 -6.59 -4.16 -2.27
C LEU A 78 -6.05 -5.58 -2.49
N ALA A 79 -5.26 -5.80 -3.54
CA ALA A 79 -4.60 -7.08 -3.80
C ALA A 79 -3.60 -7.44 -2.69
N PHE A 80 -2.82 -6.46 -2.21
CA PHE A 80 -1.91 -6.64 -1.09
C PHE A 80 -2.67 -7.02 0.19
N LEU A 81 -3.67 -6.23 0.58
CA LEU A 81 -4.44 -6.49 1.80
C LEU A 81 -5.15 -7.84 1.75
N ALA A 82 -5.72 -8.22 0.60
CA ALA A 82 -6.34 -9.52 0.41
C ALA A 82 -5.33 -10.69 0.51
N ARG A 83 -4.10 -10.51 0.01
CA ARG A 83 -3.03 -11.53 0.11
C ARG A 83 -2.55 -11.73 1.54
N TYR A 84 -2.49 -10.65 2.33
CA TYR A 84 -1.86 -10.65 3.65
C TYR A 84 -2.84 -10.58 4.84
N GLN A 85 -4.16 -10.48 4.61
CA GLN A 85 -5.14 -10.60 5.70
C GLN A 85 -4.97 -11.94 6.42
N SER A 86 -5.23 -11.96 7.73
CA SER A 86 -5.09 -13.19 8.50
C SER A 86 -6.08 -14.25 8.02
N THR A 87 -5.64 -15.51 7.99
CA THR A 87 -6.49 -16.68 7.68
C THR A 87 -6.66 -17.60 8.89
N GLU A 88 -6.16 -17.19 10.06
CA GLU A 88 -6.15 -17.99 11.27
C GLU A 88 -6.48 -17.11 12.49
N THR A 89 -6.85 -17.76 13.59
CA THR A 89 -6.98 -17.10 14.89
C THR A 89 -5.69 -17.30 15.70
N SER A 90 -5.13 -16.22 16.24
CA SER A 90 -3.95 -16.24 17.09
C SER A 90 -4.02 -15.12 18.12
N VAL A 91 -4.06 -15.48 19.40
CA VAL A 91 -4.03 -14.49 20.50
C VAL A 91 -2.69 -13.76 20.55
N PHE A 92 -1.58 -14.49 20.34
CA PHE A 92 -0.25 -13.89 20.37
C PHE A 92 -0.04 -12.88 19.24
N GLY A 93 -0.50 -13.21 18.03
CA GLY A 93 -0.38 -12.34 16.85
C GLY A 93 -1.51 -11.33 16.69
N ASP A 94 -2.45 -11.28 17.65
CA ASP A 94 -3.70 -10.52 17.56
C ASP A 94 -4.37 -10.68 16.18
N ALA A 95 -4.59 -11.93 15.78
CA ALA A 95 -5.05 -12.30 14.44
C ALA A 95 -6.37 -13.04 14.51
N ASP A 96 -7.27 -12.75 13.56
CA ASP A 96 -8.51 -13.47 13.30
C ASP A 96 -8.73 -13.57 11.78
N PRO A 97 -9.42 -14.60 11.27
CA PRO A 97 -9.72 -14.70 9.85
C PRO A 97 -10.36 -13.43 9.28
N GLY A 98 -9.75 -12.89 8.22
CA GLY A 98 -10.15 -11.63 7.56
C GLY A 98 -9.59 -10.36 8.20
N LYS A 99 -8.88 -10.45 9.33
CA LYS A 99 -8.27 -9.27 9.97
C LYS A 99 -7.15 -8.73 9.10
N ILE A 100 -7.23 -7.43 8.81
CA ILE A 100 -6.19 -6.70 8.08
C ILE A 100 -5.01 -6.42 9.02
N MET A 101 -3.80 -6.58 8.48
CA MET A 101 -2.57 -6.31 9.22
C MET A 101 -2.47 -4.86 9.66
N HIS A 102 -1.94 -4.62 10.86
CA HIS A 102 -1.63 -3.27 11.32
C HIS A 102 -0.51 -2.69 10.45
N GLU A 103 0.63 -3.37 10.42
CA GLU A 103 1.80 -3.00 9.64
C GLU A 103 2.54 -4.24 9.15
N THR A 104 3.43 -4.06 8.18
CA THR A 104 4.39 -5.06 7.78
C THR A 104 5.73 -4.84 8.48
N ARG A 105 6.40 -5.89 8.95
CA ARG A 105 7.77 -5.77 9.47
C ARG A 105 8.65 -6.81 8.80
N LYS A 106 9.60 -6.34 7.99
CA LYS A 106 10.70 -7.15 7.45
C LYS A 106 11.90 -6.99 8.38
N GLY A 107 12.12 -7.95 9.27
CA GLY A 107 13.27 -8.00 10.18
C GLY A 107 13.43 -9.39 10.77
N GLU A 108 14.66 -9.78 11.13
CA GLU A 108 14.96 -11.14 11.61
C GLU A 108 14.08 -11.56 12.81
N MET A 109 13.75 -10.65 13.73
CA MET A 109 12.84 -10.95 14.87
C MET A 109 11.38 -11.16 14.46
N ALA A 110 10.92 -10.56 13.35
CA ALA A 110 9.61 -10.85 12.76
C ALA A 110 9.60 -12.25 12.12
N VAL A 111 10.72 -12.65 11.48
CA VAL A 111 10.90 -13.99 10.92
C VAL A 111 11.04 -15.05 12.03
N LEU A 112 11.69 -14.70 13.14
CA LEU A 112 11.90 -15.57 14.32
C LEU A 112 10.69 -15.61 15.28
N ARG A 113 9.59 -14.90 14.99
CA ARG A 113 8.34 -14.86 15.78
C ARG A 113 8.48 -14.26 17.18
N GLU A 114 9.52 -13.48 17.43
CA GLU A 114 9.69 -12.78 18.71
C GLU A 114 8.85 -11.50 18.80
N LEU A 115 8.26 -11.08 17.68
CA LEU A 115 7.32 -9.96 17.60
C LEU A 115 5.95 -10.42 17.12
N PRO A 116 4.84 -9.92 17.70
CA PRO A 116 3.48 -10.35 17.38
C PRO A 116 3.07 -10.12 15.91
N PHE A 117 3.79 -9.30 15.15
CA PHE A 117 3.45 -8.90 13.77
C PHE A 117 4.23 -9.65 12.67
N GLY A 118 4.83 -10.80 12.98
CA GLY A 118 5.86 -11.43 12.14
C GLY A 118 5.42 -12.19 10.88
N ARG A 119 4.14 -12.48 10.69
CA ARG A 119 3.71 -13.47 9.69
C ARG A 119 3.30 -12.85 8.36
N GLN A 120 4.24 -12.58 7.44
CA GLN A 120 3.90 -11.96 6.14
C GLN A 120 4.78 -12.40 4.96
N ASP A 121 5.29 -13.64 4.97
CA ASP A 121 5.85 -14.24 3.76
C ASP A 121 5.02 -15.45 3.36
N ARG A 122 4.07 -15.24 2.44
CA ARG A 122 3.59 -16.31 1.56
C ARG A 122 4.30 -16.07 0.23
N ARG A 123 5.38 -16.82 0.00
CA ARG A 123 5.97 -17.03 -1.33
C ARG A 123 4.89 -17.31 -2.36
#